data_AF-A0A2I4FU08-F1
#
_entry.id   AF-A0A2I4FU08-F1
#
_cell.length_a   1.000
_cell.length_b   1.000
_cell.length_c   1.000
_cell.angle_alpha   90.00
_cell.angle_beta   90.00
_cell.angle_gamma   90.00
#
_symmetry.space_group_name_H-M   'P 1'
#
loop_
_entity.id
_entity.type
_entity.pdbx_description
1 polymer ?
#
loop_
_entity_poly.entity_id
_entity_poly.type
_entity_poly.pdbx_seq_one_letter_code
_entity_poly.pdbx_strand_id
1 'polypeptide(L)'
;MAHRHSDHEQGSDPSTQARFYDPYQGIQFPIPARNVYQLPTGPQYLFDEEASRNRRGWSDNITFLTGCGYLAGAIGGGVSGLVSGVGSFEPGDTTKLRLNRVLNSSGHAGRAWGNRLGVIGLMYAGMESGIVALRDTDDVWNSVAAGLGTGAVYRAARGVRSAAVAGALGGVLVGVAVTAKQAMKRYVPI
;
A
#
# COMPACT_ATOMS: atom_id res chain seq x y z
N MET A 1 47.52 -3.77 18.16
CA MET A 1 46.41 -3.60 19.12
C MET A 1 45.16 -4.16 18.48
N ALA A 2 44.72 -5.32 18.94
CA ALA A 2 43.57 -6.05 18.42
C ALA A 2 42.30 -5.56 19.11
N HIS A 3 41.30 -5.11 18.33
CA HIS A 3 39.98 -4.82 18.86
C HIS A 3 39.11 -6.07 18.80
N ARG A 4 38.80 -6.57 20.00
CA ARG A 4 37.86 -7.63 20.32
C ARG A 4 36.46 -7.03 20.28
N HIS A 5 35.57 -7.58 19.45
CA HIS A 5 34.13 -7.39 19.60
C HIS A 5 33.50 -8.78 19.63
N SER A 6 33.15 -9.20 20.83
CA SER A 6 32.32 -10.38 21.09
C SER A 6 31.10 -9.84 21.81
N ASP A 7 29.95 -9.87 21.14
CA ASP A 7 28.67 -10.16 21.76
C ASP A 7 27.79 -10.79 20.69
N HIS A 8 27.49 -12.06 20.93
CA HIS A 8 26.56 -12.87 20.16
C HIS A 8 25.15 -12.33 20.38
N GLU A 9 24.62 -11.56 19.43
CA GLU A 9 23.17 -11.51 19.26
C GLU A 9 22.74 -12.81 18.58
N GLN A 10 22.04 -13.60 19.39
CA GLN A 10 21.46 -14.88 19.10
C GLN A 10 20.51 -14.77 17.91
N GLY A 11 21.07 -14.92 16.70
CA GLY A 11 20.30 -15.15 15.50
C GLY A 11 19.40 -16.35 15.74
N SER A 12 18.10 -16.11 15.74
CA SER A 12 17.08 -17.15 15.77
C SER A 12 17.41 -18.19 14.70
N ASP A 13 17.82 -19.37 15.16
CA ASP A 13 18.16 -20.54 14.37
C ASP A 13 17.04 -20.81 13.34
N PRO A 14 17.31 -20.80 12.02
CA PRO A 14 16.30 -21.08 10.99
C PRO A 14 15.88 -22.56 10.93
N SER A 15 16.19 -23.34 11.97
CA SER A 15 15.91 -24.78 12.07
C SER A 15 14.47 -25.10 12.53
N THR A 16 13.62 -24.10 12.78
CA THR A 16 12.34 -24.34 13.46
C THR A 16 11.16 -24.70 12.53
N GLN A 17 11.29 -24.65 11.20
CA GLN A 17 10.18 -24.99 10.28
C GLN A 17 10.65 -25.49 8.90
N ALA A 18 11.51 -26.50 8.83
CA ALA A 18 11.77 -27.17 7.55
C ALA A 18 10.59 -28.08 7.16
N ARG A 19 10.02 -27.91 5.96
CA ARG A 19 9.00 -28.83 5.44
C ARG A 19 9.69 -30.04 4.84
N PHE A 20 9.60 -31.18 5.50
CA PHE A 20 10.17 -32.42 5.01
C PHE A 20 9.35 -32.93 3.80
N TYR A 21 10.02 -33.14 2.66
CA TYR A 21 9.43 -33.70 1.46
C TYR A 21 10.09 -35.05 1.17
N ASP A 22 9.29 -36.10 0.98
CA ASP A 22 9.79 -37.43 0.66
C ASP A 22 9.16 -37.89 -0.66
N PRO A 23 9.90 -37.86 -1.79
CA PRO A 23 9.39 -38.26 -3.10
C PRO A 23 9.19 -39.78 -3.26
N TYR A 24 9.67 -40.60 -2.32
CA TYR A 24 9.64 -42.06 -2.42
C TYR A 24 8.75 -42.71 -1.36
N GLN A 25 7.80 -41.97 -0.78
CA GLN A 25 6.82 -42.53 0.15
C GLN A 25 6.08 -43.72 -0.49
N GLY A 26 6.35 -44.92 0.03
CA GLY A 26 5.73 -46.17 -0.42
C GLY A 26 6.64 -47.10 -1.23
N ILE A 27 7.85 -46.70 -1.58
CA ILE A 27 8.81 -47.56 -2.29
C ILE A 27 9.92 -47.96 -1.30
N GLN A 28 10.03 -49.26 -1.01
CA GLN A 28 11.03 -49.79 -0.08
C GLN A 28 12.43 -49.80 -0.73
N PHE A 29 13.17 -48.71 -0.61
CA PHE A 29 14.60 -48.68 -0.92
C PHE A 29 15.44 -48.89 0.37
N PRO A 30 16.60 -49.56 0.31
CA PRO A 30 17.48 -49.77 1.47
C PRO A 30 18.14 -48.51 2.06
N ILE A 31 17.82 -47.31 1.54
CA ILE A 31 18.45 -46.05 1.90
C ILE A 31 17.45 -45.25 2.76
N PRO A 32 17.82 -44.79 3.98
CA PRO A 32 16.92 -44.00 4.83
C PRO A 32 16.74 -42.58 4.25
N ALA A 33 15.88 -42.43 3.25
CA ALA A 33 15.65 -41.16 2.53
C ALA A 33 14.73 -40.15 3.26
N ARG A 34 14.12 -40.57 4.39
CA ARG A 34 13.00 -39.88 5.06
C ARG A 34 13.28 -38.43 5.49
N ASN A 35 14.55 -38.01 5.57
CA ASN A 35 14.94 -36.68 6.05
C ASN A 35 15.92 -35.95 5.12
N VAL A 36 16.14 -36.43 3.88
CA VAL A 36 17.20 -35.91 3.00
C VAL A 36 16.79 -34.59 2.33
N TYR A 37 15.50 -34.40 2.04
CA TYR A 37 15.00 -33.20 1.39
C TYR A 37 14.23 -32.30 2.37
N GLN A 38 14.94 -31.30 2.89
CA GLN A 38 14.36 -30.24 3.71
C GLN A 38 14.01 -29.07 2.79
N LEU A 39 12.73 -28.83 2.56
CA LEU A 39 12.28 -27.64 1.83
C LEU A 39 12.19 -26.45 2.80
N PRO A 40 12.82 -25.32 2.47
CA PRO A 40 12.53 -24.05 3.12
C PRO A 40 11.04 -23.75 3.06
N THR A 41 10.45 -23.31 4.18
CA THR A 41 9.05 -22.88 4.26
C THR A 41 8.81 -21.44 3.80
N GLY A 42 9.90 -20.71 3.51
CA GLY A 42 9.85 -19.36 2.97
C GLY A 42 9.79 -19.32 1.44
N PRO A 43 9.40 -18.17 0.86
CA PRO A 43 9.51 -17.94 -0.57
C PRO A 43 10.97 -18.10 -1.01
N GLN A 44 11.19 -18.88 -2.08
CA GLN A 44 12.51 -18.99 -2.70
C GLN A 44 12.62 -17.93 -3.77
N TYR A 45 13.59 -17.05 -3.59
CA TYR A 45 13.93 -16.04 -4.58
C TYR A 45 14.97 -16.63 -5.52
N LEU A 46 14.79 -16.37 -6.82
CA LEU A 46 15.70 -16.85 -7.84
C LEU A 46 16.94 -15.94 -7.96
N PHE A 47 16.82 -14.71 -7.44
CA PHE A 47 17.85 -13.69 -7.45
C PHE A 47 18.12 -13.22 -6.02
N ASP A 48 19.40 -13.09 -5.65
CA ASP A 48 19.81 -12.57 -4.34
C ASP A 48 19.37 -11.11 -4.15
N GLU A 49 19.21 -10.37 -5.24
CA GLU A 49 18.65 -9.02 -5.27
C GLU A 49 17.15 -9.00 -4.90
N GLU A 50 16.38 -10.00 -5.30
CA GLU A 50 14.97 -10.11 -4.92
C GLU A 50 14.81 -10.63 -3.48
N ALA A 51 15.72 -11.50 -3.04
CA ALA A 51 15.77 -12.00 -1.67
C ALA A 51 16.09 -10.89 -0.66
N SER A 52 17.02 -10.00 -1.02
CA SER A 52 17.40 -8.85 -0.20
C SER A 52 16.36 -7.73 -0.23
N ARG A 53 15.58 -7.62 -1.31
CA ARG A 53 14.52 -6.63 -1.43
C ARG A 53 13.24 -7.10 -0.74
N ASN A 54 13.13 -6.79 0.55
CA ASN A 54 11.94 -7.08 1.38
C ASN A 54 10.68 -6.26 0.98
N ARG A 55 10.59 -5.72 -0.24
CA ARG A 55 9.53 -4.80 -0.67
C ARG A 55 9.08 -5.07 -2.12
N ARG A 56 7.77 -4.90 -2.34
CA ARG A 56 7.13 -4.83 -3.68
C ARG A 56 7.84 -3.82 -4.58
N GLY A 57 7.93 -4.13 -5.88
CA GLY A 57 8.57 -3.26 -6.86
C GLY A 57 7.95 -1.86 -6.89
N TRP A 58 8.74 -0.86 -7.24
CA TRP A 58 8.29 0.53 -7.33
C TRP A 58 7.06 0.68 -8.26
N SER A 59 7.09 0.02 -9.42
CA SER A 59 5.97 -0.05 -10.37
C SER A 59 4.70 -0.65 -9.76
N ASP A 60 4.88 -1.68 -8.93
CA ASP A 60 3.78 -2.39 -8.28
C ASP A 60 3.13 -1.47 -7.25
N ASN A 61 3.93 -0.73 -6.48
CA ASN A 61 3.44 0.24 -5.51
C ASN A 61 2.64 1.36 -6.19
N ILE A 62 3.15 1.91 -7.31
CA ILE A 62 2.44 2.94 -8.07
C ILE A 62 1.10 2.42 -8.59
N THR A 63 1.11 1.27 -9.26
CA THR A 63 -0.09 0.72 -9.89
C THR A 63 -1.12 0.35 -8.85
N PHE A 64 -0.67 -0.24 -7.73
CA PHE A 64 -1.52 -0.60 -6.61
C PHE A 64 -2.15 0.61 -5.94
N LEU A 65 -1.37 1.63 -5.54
CA LEU A 65 -1.92 2.82 -4.89
C LEU A 65 -2.82 3.62 -5.82
N THR A 66 -2.46 3.74 -7.10
CA THR A 66 -3.27 4.47 -8.09
C THR A 66 -4.58 3.75 -8.34
N GLY A 67 -4.55 2.42 -8.52
CA GLY A 67 -5.74 1.61 -8.74
C GLY A 67 -6.66 1.60 -7.53
N CYS A 68 -6.13 1.33 -6.33
CA CYS A 68 -6.90 1.37 -5.10
C CYS A 68 -7.45 2.77 -4.80
N GLY A 69 -6.64 3.82 -5.00
CA GLY A 69 -7.06 5.21 -4.82
C GLY A 69 -8.18 5.62 -5.79
N TYR A 70 -8.07 5.23 -7.06
CA TYR A 70 -9.12 5.47 -8.05
C TYR A 70 -10.41 4.73 -7.69
N LEU A 71 -10.34 3.44 -7.35
CA LEU A 71 -11.50 2.63 -6.99
C LEU A 71 -12.19 3.18 -5.73
N ALA A 72 -11.42 3.47 -4.68
CA ALA A 72 -11.94 4.03 -3.44
C ALA A 72 -12.60 5.40 -3.68
N GLY A 73 -11.97 6.26 -4.50
CA GLY A 73 -12.53 7.55 -4.89
C GLY A 73 -13.78 7.43 -5.75
N ALA A 74 -13.83 6.45 -6.66
CA ALA A 74 -14.98 6.20 -7.51
C ALA A 74 -16.19 5.71 -6.71
N ILE A 75 -15.97 4.79 -5.77
CA ILE A 75 -17.02 4.29 -4.88
C ILE A 75 -17.52 5.42 -3.98
N GLY A 76 -16.61 6.12 -3.28
CA GLY A 76 -17.00 7.22 -2.38
C GLY A 76 -17.69 8.37 -3.11
N GLY A 77 -17.16 8.79 -4.26
CA GLY A 77 -17.76 9.80 -5.12
C GLY A 77 -19.10 9.37 -5.72
N GLY A 78 -19.23 8.09 -6.08
CA GLY A 78 -20.48 7.51 -6.58
C GLY A 78 -21.58 7.55 -5.54
N VAL A 79 -21.28 7.16 -4.29
CA VAL A 79 -22.22 7.24 -3.16
C VAL A 79 -22.62 8.69 -2.89
N SER A 80 -21.65 9.62 -2.84
CA SER A 80 -21.94 11.05 -2.64
C SER A 80 -22.80 11.64 -3.77
N GLY A 81 -22.52 11.28 -5.02
CA GLY A 81 -23.31 11.69 -6.17
C GLY A 81 -24.71 11.08 -6.18
N LEU A 82 -24.86 9.84 -5.69
CA LEU A 82 -26.17 9.20 -5.53
C LEU A 82 -27.03 9.91 -4.49
N VAL A 83 -26.46 10.24 -3.31
CA VAL A 83 -27.15 11.01 -2.26
C VAL A 83 -27.57 12.38 -2.80
N SER A 84 -26.67 13.08 -3.50
CA SER A 84 -26.96 14.38 -4.09
C SER A 84 -28.03 14.30 -5.20
N GLY A 85 -27.98 13.23 -6.00
CA GLY A 85 -28.97 12.97 -7.06
C GLY A 85 -30.36 12.69 -6.52
N VAL A 86 -30.47 11.97 -5.40
CA VAL A 86 -31.74 11.68 -4.73
C VAL A 86 -32.31 12.91 -4.03
N GLY A 87 -31.45 13.75 -3.44
CA GLY A 87 -31.87 15.02 -2.82
C GLY A 87 -32.35 16.08 -3.82
N SER A 88 -32.04 15.92 -5.11
CA SER A 88 -32.38 16.87 -6.17
C SER A 88 -33.66 16.48 -6.95
N PHE A 89 -34.60 15.79 -6.29
CA PHE A 89 -35.86 15.37 -6.93
C PHE A 89 -36.90 16.48 -6.87
N GLU A 90 -37.42 16.88 -8.05
CA GLU A 90 -38.48 17.88 -8.13
C GLU A 90 -39.88 17.21 -8.03
N PRO A 91 -40.88 17.85 -7.40
CA PRO A 91 -42.26 17.39 -7.41
C PRO A 91 -42.81 17.42 -8.84
N GLY A 92 -43.10 16.25 -9.42
CA GLY A 92 -43.57 16.10 -10.81
C GLY A 92 -42.65 15.30 -11.72
N ASP A 93 -41.43 14.98 -11.28
CA ASP A 93 -40.51 14.17 -12.10
C ASP A 93 -41.00 12.73 -12.27
N THR A 94 -41.01 12.26 -13.52
CA THR A 94 -41.24 10.83 -13.84
C THR A 94 -40.10 9.96 -13.30
N THR A 95 -40.39 8.70 -12.99
CA THR A 95 -39.38 7.74 -12.49
C THR A 95 -38.18 7.60 -13.42
N LYS A 96 -38.37 7.77 -14.73
CA LYS A 96 -37.31 7.79 -15.75
C LYS A 96 -36.38 9.00 -15.61
N LEU A 97 -36.91 10.21 -15.37
CA LEU A 97 -36.10 11.40 -15.16
C LEU A 97 -35.28 11.31 -13.86
N ARG A 98 -35.90 10.83 -12.77
CA ARG A 98 -35.23 10.64 -11.48
C ARG A 98 -34.05 9.68 -11.60
N LEU A 99 -34.26 8.55 -12.27
CA LEU A 99 -33.21 7.55 -12.48
C LEU A 99 -32.06 8.11 -13.31
N ASN A 100 -32.34 8.80 -14.42
CA ASN A 100 -31.30 9.43 -15.24
C ASN A 100 -30.49 10.45 -14.44
N ARG A 101 -31.16 11.31 -13.65
CA ARG A 101 -30.48 12.29 -12.79
C ARG A 101 -29.56 11.63 -11.76
N VAL A 102 -30.02 10.57 -11.09
CA VAL A 102 -29.19 9.82 -10.12
C VAL A 102 -28.00 9.15 -10.80
N LEU A 103 -28.19 8.51 -11.94
CA LEU A 103 -27.10 7.87 -12.68
C LEU A 103 -26.07 8.89 -13.20
N ASN A 104 -26.54 10.03 -13.72
CA ASN A 104 -25.65 11.07 -14.22
C ASN A 104 -24.85 11.72 -13.08
N SER A 105 -25.51 12.04 -11.96
CA SER A 105 -24.85 12.63 -10.78
C SER A 105 -23.87 11.67 -10.11
N SER A 106 -24.26 10.42 -9.86
CA SER A 106 -23.40 9.39 -9.28
C SER A 106 -22.21 9.03 -10.18
N GLY A 107 -22.44 8.84 -11.48
CA GLY A 107 -21.38 8.54 -12.44
C GLY A 107 -20.39 9.68 -12.61
N HIS A 108 -20.88 10.92 -12.70
CA HIS A 108 -19.99 12.09 -12.83
C HIS A 108 -19.17 12.32 -11.55
N ALA A 109 -19.81 12.26 -10.38
CA ALA A 109 -19.13 12.41 -9.10
C ALA A 109 -18.11 11.28 -8.86
N GLY A 110 -18.48 10.03 -9.15
CA GLY A 110 -17.58 8.88 -9.06
C GLY A 110 -16.33 9.06 -9.92
N ARG A 111 -16.47 9.40 -11.20
CA ARG A 111 -15.32 9.65 -12.09
C ARG A 111 -14.45 10.82 -11.61
N ALA A 112 -15.08 11.92 -11.19
CA ALA A 112 -14.36 13.11 -10.73
C ALA A 112 -13.54 12.84 -9.47
N TRP A 113 -14.12 12.16 -8.47
CA TRP A 113 -13.43 11.79 -7.24
C TRP A 113 -12.39 10.69 -7.45
N GLY A 114 -12.70 9.67 -8.26
CA GLY A 114 -11.75 8.61 -8.64
C GLY A 114 -10.50 9.18 -9.29
N ASN A 115 -10.64 10.06 -10.30
CA ASN A 115 -9.49 10.70 -10.94
C ASN A 115 -8.64 11.52 -9.95
N ARG A 116 -9.28 12.28 -9.04
CA ARG A 116 -8.57 13.10 -8.06
C ARG A 116 -7.77 12.24 -7.08
N LEU A 117 -8.38 11.22 -6.48
CA LEU A 117 -7.70 10.35 -5.52
C LEU A 117 -6.67 9.44 -6.17
N GLY A 118 -6.92 8.96 -7.40
CA GLY A 118 -5.96 8.20 -8.18
C GLY A 118 -4.68 9.00 -8.46
N VAL A 119 -4.81 10.27 -8.89
CA VAL A 119 -3.65 11.15 -9.11
C VAL A 119 -2.89 11.45 -7.82
N ILE A 120 -3.58 11.65 -6.69
CA ILE A 120 -2.93 11.83 -5.39
C ILE A 120 -2.15 10.56 -4.99
N GLY A 121 -2.75 9.37 -5.17
CA GLY A 121 -2.08 8.09 -4.91
C GLY A 121 -0.85 7.88 -5.79
N LEU A 122 -0.94 8.23 -7.08
CA LEU A 122 0.18 8.20 -8.02
C LEU A 122 1.31 9.14 -7.58
N MET A 123 0.99 10.38 -7.23
CA MET A 123 1.97 11.36 -6.77
C MET A 123 2.65 10.91 -5.47
N TYR A 124 1.89 10.36 -4.52
CA TYR A 124 2.44 9.82 -3.28
C TYR A 124 3.38 8.65 -3.55
N ALA A 125 2.96 7.66 -4.34
CA ALA A 125 3.79 6.49 -4.64
C ALA A 125 5.06 6.88 -5.42
N GLY A 126 4.96 7.86 -6.32
CA GLY A 126 6.11 8.41 -7.04
C GLY A 126 7.08 9.13 -6.12
N MET A 127 6.58 9.97 -5.21
CA MET A 127 7.40 10.73 -4.27
C MET A 127 8.06 9.85 -3.22
N GLU A 128 7.31 8.91 -2.63
CA GLU A 128 7.84 7.92 -1.69
C GLU A 128 8.98 7.13 -2.33
N SER A 129 8.78 6.65 -3.56
CA SER A 129 9.80 5.84 -4.24
C SER A 129 11.01 6.66 -4.67
N GLY A 130 10.82 7.93 -5.04
CA GLY A 130 11.91 8.86 -5.34
C GLY A 130 12.78 9.16 -4.11
N ILE A 131 12.17 9.35 -2.94
CA ILE A 131 12.94 9.60 -1.70
C ILE A 131 13.63 8.32 -1.22
N VAL A 132 13.00 7.15 -1.34
CA VAL A 132 13.64 5.86 -1.03
C VAL A 132 14.85 5.61 -1.92
N ALA A 133 14.75 5.89 -3.23
CA ALA A 133 15.87 5.74 -4.16
C ALA A 133 17.06 6.67 -3.82
N LEU A 134 16.82 7.81 -3.16
CA LEU A 134 17.86 8.74 -2.76
C LEU A 134 18.46 8.44 -1.38
N ARG A 135 17.71 7.79 -0.49
CA ARG A 135 18.07 7.67 0.93
C ARG A 135 18.31 6.23 1.40
N ASP A 136 17.96 5.24 0.58
CA ASP A 136 18.11 3.80 0.82
C ASP A 136 17.61 3.32 2.20
N THR A 137 16.71 4.10 2.80
CA THR A 137 16.15 3.86 4.14
C THR A 137 14.65 4.12 4.14
N ASP A 138 13.89 3.18 4.70
CA ASP A 138 12.44 3.22 4.82
C ASP A 138 12.06 3.61 6.26
N ASP A 139 12.17 4.90 6.57
CA ASP A 139 11.76 5.48 7.84
C ASP A 139 10.37 6.12 7.78
N VAL A 140 9.68 6.16 8.94
CA VAL A 140 8.39 6.88 9.12
C VAL A 140 8.47 8.32 8.63
N TRP A 141 9.62 8.97 8.82
CA TRP A 141 9.89 10.33 8.35
C TRP A 141 9.83 10.45 6.84
N ASN A 142 10.21 9.40 6.10
CA ASN A 142 10.17 9.40 4.65
C ASN A 142 8.72 9.40 4.13
N SER A 143 7.86 8.54 4.68
CA SER A 143 6.43 8.53 4.34
C SER A 143 5.76 9.88 4.69
N VAL A 144 6.08 10.46 5.85
CA VAL A 144 5.53 11.78 6.25
C VAL A 144 6.02 12.89 5.31
N ALA A 145 7.32 12.90 4.94
CA ALA A 145 7.87 13.87 3.99
C ALA A 145 7.24 13.71 2.60
N ALA A 146 7.04 12.48 2.12
CA ALA A 146 6.35 12.19 0.87
C ALA A 146 4.88 12.64 0.91
N GLY A 147 4.20 12.46 2.05
CA GLY A 147 2.83 12.94 2.26
C GLY A 147 2.71 14.46 2.24
N LEU A 148 3.62 15.16 2.94
CA LEU A 148 3.73 16.61 2.93
C LEU A 148 4.01 17.14 1.53
N GLY A 149 5.01 16.56 0.84
CA GLY A 149 5.40 16.98 -0.50
C GLY A 149 4.31 16.70 -1.54
N THR A 150 3.62 15.57 -1.45
CA THR A 150 2.51 15.24 -2.36
C THR A 150 1.35 16.23 -2.19
N GLY A 151 0.99 16.56 -0.95
CA GLY A 151 -0.06 17.55 -0.67
C GLY A 151 0.32 18.95 -1.17
N ALA A 152 1.58 19.35 -0.98
CA ALA A 152 2.08 20.63 -1.46
C ALA A 152 2.10 20.70 -3.00
N VAL A 153 2.63 19.67 -3.67
CA VAL A 153 2.74 19.60 -5.14
C VAL A 153 1.35 19.56 -5.80
N TYR A 154 0.44 18.72 -5.29
CA TYR A 154 -0.90 18.59 -5.84
C TYR A 154 -1.69 19.91 -5.86
N ARG A 155 -1.45 20.79 -4.87
CA ARG A 155 -2.14 22.08 -4.73
C ARG A 155 -1.26 23.31 -5.02
N ALA A 156 -0.02 23.11 -5.45
CA ALA A 156 0.91 24.17 -5.85
C ALA A 156 0.34 25.03 -6.98
N ALA A 157 -0.32 24.39 -7.96
CA ALA A 157 -0.94 25.08 -9.09
C ALA A 157 -2.12 26.01 -8.70
N ARG A 158 -2.63 25.91 -7.48
CA ARG A 158 -3.71 26.77 -6.95
C ARG A 158 -3.22 27.88 -6.02
N GLY A 159 -1.90 27.99 -5.83
CA GLY A 159 -1.25 29.03 -5.03
C GLY A 159 -0.52 28.49 -3.79
N VAL A 160 0.38 29.33 -3.26
CA VAL A 160 1.29 28.96 -2.17
C VAL A 160 0.53 28.65 -0.86
N ARG A 161 -0.53 29.40 -0.55
CA ARG A 161 -1.36 29.16 0.65
C ARG A 161 -2.09 27.82 0.57
N SER A 162 -2.62 27.47 -0.60
CA SER A 162 -3.29 26.19 -0.79
C SER A 162 -2.31 25.01 -0.76
N ALA A 163 -1.09 25.21 -1.26
CA ALA A 163 -0.01 24.22 -1.17
C ALA A 163 0.39 23.95 0.28
N ALA A 164 0.57 25.00 1.10
CA ALA A 164 0.93 24.85 2.51
C ALA A 164 -0.14 24.08 3.30
N VAL A 165 -1.43 24.44 3.13
CA VAL A 165 -2.53 23.76 3.82
C VAL A 165 -2.68 22.31 3.35
N ALA A 166 -2.57 22.07 2.04
CA ALA A 166 -2.68 20.72 1.49
C ALA A 166 -1.49 19.84 1.86
N GLY A 167 -0.29 20.41 1.92
CA GLY A 167 0.90 19.76 2.45
C GLY A 167 0.67 19.35 3.89
N ALA A 168 0.31 20.29 4.77
CA ALA A 168 0.04 19.99 6.18
C ALA A 168 -1.03 18.90 6.38
N LEU A 169 -2.14 18.97 5.64
CA LEU A 169 -3.18 17.92 5.67
C LEU A 169 -2.65 16.57 5.19
N GLY A 170 -1.86 16.54 4.12
CA GLY A 170 -1.20 15.33 3.63
C GLY A 170 -0.26 14.72 4.66
N GLY A 171 0.55 15.53 5.34
CA GLY A 171 1.45 15.08 6.40
C GLY A 171 0.72 14.54 7.62
N VAL A 172 -0.35 15.19 8.07
CA VAL A 172 -1.18 14.71 9.18
C VAL A 172 -1.84 13.38 8.83
N LEU A 173 -2.41 13.26 7.64
CA LEU A 173 -3.04 12.01 7.18
C LEU A 173 -2.06 10.84 7.17
N VAL A 174 -0.85 11.06 6.64
CA VAL A 174 0.18 10.01 6.64
C VAL A 174 0.69 9.72 8.05
N GLY A 175 0.88 10.73 8.90
CA GLY A 175 1.26 10.54 10.30
C GLY A 175 0.25 9.68 11.07
N VAL A 176 -1.05 9.91 10.86
CA VAL A 176 -2.12 9.06 11.44
C VAL A 176 -2.07 7.65 10.87
N ALA A 177 -1.87 7.49 9.56
CA ALA A 177 -1.78 6.16 8.94
C ALA A 177 -0.59 5.34 9.47
N VAL A 178 0.56 5.97 9.68
CA VAL A 178 1.76 5.29 10.19
C VAL A 178 1.60 4.92 11.66
N THR A 179 1.08 5.83 12.49
CA THR A 179 0.81 5.53 13.91
C THR A 179 -0.23 4.42 14.06
N ALA A 180 -1.27 4.39 13.22
CA ALA A 180 -2.23 3.29 13.17
C ALA A 180 -1.58 1.96 12.77
N LYS A 181 -0.70 1.96 11.76
CA LYS A 181 0.05 0.75 11.36
C LYS A 181 0.95 0.24 12.50
N GLN A 182 1.60 1.15 13.22
CA GLN A 182 2.46 0.83 14.35
C GLN A 182 1.65 0.28 15.54
N ALA A 183 0.46 0.83 15.79
CA ALA A 183 -0.47 0.32 16.81
C ALA A 183 -1.03 -1.07 16.45
N MET A 184 -1.38 -1.32 15.19
CA MET A 184 -1.87 -2.64 14.74
C MET A 184 -0.81 -3.72 14.87
N LYS A 185 0.45 -3.45 14.50
CA LYS A 185 1.57 -4.38 14.72
C LYS A 185 1.77 -4.72 16.20
N ARG A 186 1.39 -3.83 17.10
CA ARG A 186 1.48 -4.06 18.55
C ARG A 186 0.36 -4.95 19.08
N TYR A 187 -0.79 -5.00 18.41
CA TYR A 187 -1.97 -5.75 18.85
C TYR A 187 -2.16 -7.11 18.18
N VAL A 188 -1.53 -7.34 17.01
CA VAL A 188 -1.57 -8.63 16.31
C VAL A 188 -0.19 -9.31 16.45
N PRO A 189 -0.02 -10.24 17.40
CA PRO A 189 1.14 -11.13 17.39
C PRO A 189 0.97 -12.10 16.22
N ILE A 190 1.79 -11.94 15.19
CA ILE A 190 2.05 -12.95 14.16
C ILE A 190 3.45 -13.49 14.39
#